data_AF-A0A2L2TKG5-F1
#
_entry.id   AF-A0A2L2TKG5-F1
#
_cell.length_a   1.000
_cell.length_b   1.000
_cell.length_c   1.000
_cell.angle_alpha   90.00
_cell.angle_beta   90.00
_cell.angle_gamma   90.00
#
_symmetry.space_group_name_H-M   'P 1'
#
loop_
_entity.id
_entity.type
_entity.pdbx_description
1 polymer ?
#
loop_
_entity_poly.entity_id
_entity_poly.type
_entity_poly.pdbx_seq_one_letter_code
_entity_poly.pdbx_strand_id
1 'polypeptide(L)'
;MILDPLEASLGLHLVYDTVERATEIRIPNLRLEFLIKSGDYLVKSEQFRDMHINSDQSTETLVGFKSKLVLTSSREPASRTVLIPEGDVRYEMKTFDHLNKHTTVTLVQAYKLDDLLGRLVGSTRTESRLYLAYLHGLISFCLPDPFIGRTGIEEALDILRSAVVRIPSILTEISYTILERIVSLSLTRSFYPKKEKLMQVIEWSSRLSYMSQNDRFYKAVLDILARCREICFLYPKHEVPDSSDHSILHLVERAITRAPI
;
A
#
# COMPACT_ATOMS: atom_id res chain seq x y z
N MET A 1 18.58 10.64 -8.71
CA MET A 1 18.62 9.66 -9.81
C MET A 1 17.30 8.88 -9.84
N ILE A 2 16.84 8.41 -11.01
CA ILE A 2 15.47 7.87 -11.18
C ILE A 2 15.15 6.63 -10.32
N LEU A 3 16.18 5.94 -9.81
CA LEU A 3 16.06 4.74 -8.96
C LEU A 3 16.08 5.04 -7.45
N ASP A 4 16.39 6.28 -7.05
CA ASP A 4 16.39 6.69 -5.63
C ASP A 4 15.09 6.37 -4.87
N PRO A 5 13.89 6.39 -5.50
CA PRO A 5 12.65 5.95 -4.88
C PRO A 5 12.67 4.52 -4.29
N LEU A 6 13.40 3.61 -4.93
CA LEU A 6 13.41 2.20 -4.58
C LEU A 6 14.49 1.88 -3.54
N GLU A 7 15.67 2.47 -3.67
CA GLU A 7 16.83 2.19 -2.83
C GLU A 7 17.74 3.43 -2.81
N ALA A 8 18.39 3.71 -1.68
CA ALA A 8 19.38 4.78 -1.61
C ALA A 8 20.56 4.47 -2.55
N SER A 9 21.27 5.50 -3.02
CA SER A 9 22.38 5.31 -3.99
C SER A 9 23.47 4.35 -3.52
N LEU A 10 23.65 4.19 -2.20
CA LEU A 10 24.60 3.24 -1.60
C LEU A 10 24.18 1.76 -1.74
N GLY A 11 22.91 1.47 -2.02
CA GLY A 11 22.38 0.12 -2.23
C GLY A 11 22.36 -0.32 -3.70
N LEU A 12 22.93 0.48 -4.59
CA LEU A 12 22.96 0.19 -6.03
C LEU A 12 24.32 -0.32 -6.46
N HIS A 13 24.33 -1.43 -7.20
CA HIS A 13 25.55 -1.97 -7.76
C HIS A 13 25.56 -1.70 -9.27
N LEU A 14 26.55 -0.94 -9.73
CA LEU A 14 26.76 -0.61 -11.14
C LEU A 14 27.90 -1.47 -11.69
N VAL A 15 27.61 -2.28 -12.71
CA VAL A 15 28.58 -3.12 -13.40
C VAL A 15 28.62 -2.69 -14.86
N TYR A 16 29.80 -2.33 -15.36
CA TYR A 16 29.98 -2.00 -16.76
C TYR A 16 30.65 -3.16 -17.49
N ASP A 17 29.96 -3.73 -18.47
CA ASP A 17 30.49 -4.71 -19.40
C ASP A 17 31.14 -3.99 -20.58
N THR A 18 32.46 -4.10 -20.70
CA THR A 18 33.25 -3.47 -21.76
C THR A 18 33.10 -4.15 -23.12
N VAL A 19 32.73 -5.44 -23.15
CA VAL A 19 32.57 -6.22 -24.37
C VAL A 19 31.20 -5.95 -24.99
N GLU A 20 30.15 -6.07 -24.19
CA GLU A 20 28.77 -5.78 -24.61
C GLU A 20 28.46 -4.28 -24.66
N ARG A 21 29.40 -3.44 -24.19
CA ARG A 21 29.24 -1.99 -24.02
C ARG A 21 27.93 -1.66 -23.31
N ALA A 22 27.67 -2.33 -22.20
CA ALA A 22 26.42 -2.21 -21.47
C ALA A 22 26.69 -1.93 -19.98
N THR A 23 25.85 -1.09 -19.39
CA THR A 23 25.83 -0.87 -17.94
C THR A 23 24.67 -1.63 -17.35
N GLU A 24 24.99 -2.54 -16.44
CA GLU A 24 24.03 -3.25 -15.62
C GLU A 24 23.88 -2.53 -14.27
N ILE A 25 22.65 -2.30 -13.86
CA ILE A 25 22.28 -1.63 -12.62
C ILE A 25 21.51 -2.64 -11.78
N ARG A 26 22.09 -3.08 -10.66
CA ARG A 26 21.48 -4.06 -9.77
C ARG A 26 21.02 -3.38 -8.48
N ILE A 27 19.84 -3.79 -8.00
CA ILE A 27 19.29 -3.45 -6.69
C ILE A 27 19.11 -4.76 -5.91
N PRO A 28 20.18 -5.28 -5.26
CA PRO A 28 20.18 -6.64 -4.70
C PRO A 28 19.07 -6.89 -3.68
N ASN A 29 18.80 -5.92 -2.80
CA ASN A 29 17.75 -6.00 -1.77
C ASN A 29 16.36 -6.24 -2.36
N LEU A 30 16.12 -5.73 -3.57
CA LEU A 30 14.84 -5.81 -4.26
C LEU A 30 14.83 -6.88 -5.35
N ARG A 31 15.98 -7.52 -5.60
CA ARG A 31 16.20 -8.45 -6.71
C ARG A 31 15.76 -7.87 -8.05
N LEU A 32 16.06 -6.58 -8.26
CA LEU A 32 15.80 -5.86 -9.50
C LEU A 32 17.11 -5.61 -10.24
N GLU A 33 17.08 -5.79 -11.55
CA GLU A 33 18.22 -5.65 -12.44
C GLU A 33 17.75 -4.89 -13.69
N PHE A 34 18.57 -3.93 -14.09
CA PHE A 34 18.31 -3.11 -15.25
C PHE A 34 19.54 -3.05 -16.13
N LEU A 35 19.31 -2.92 -17.43
CA LEU A 35 20.35 -2.86 -18.43
C LEU A 35 20.17 -1.63 -19.32
N ILE A 36 21.26 -0.89 -19.54
CA ILE A 36 21.34 0.15 -20.56
C ILE A 36 22.56 -0.12 -21.45
N LYS A 37 22.34 -0.21 -22.76
CA LYS A 37 23.41 -0.39 -23.75
C LYS A 37 23.94 0.96 -24.21
N SER A 38 25.22 1.02 -24.58
CA SER A 38 25.84 2.22 -25.12
C SER A 38 25.11 2.68 -26.39
N GLY A 39 24.58 3.91 -26.38
CA GLY A 39 23.79 4.47 -27.47
C GLY A 39 22.28 4.20 -27.38
N ASP A 40 21.84 3.38 -26.42
CA ASP A 40 20.43 3.26 -26.06
C ASP A 40 20.06 4.39 -25.06
N TYR A 41 18.81 4.82 -25.09
CA TYR A 41 18.25 5.81 -24.15
C TYR A 41 17.30 5.16 -23.14
N LEU A 42 16.96 3.89 -23.35
CA LEU A 42 16.03 3.15 -22.51
C LEU A 42 16.78 2.25 -21.52
N VAL A 43 16.44 2.39 -20.25
CA VAL A 43 16.89 1.50 -19.18
C VAL A 43 15.90 0.34 -19.08
N LYS A 44 16.27 -0.83 -19.60
CA LYS A 44 15.41 -2.02 -19.70
C LYS A 44 15.44 -2.82 -18.42
N SER A 45 14.33 -3.45 -18.05
CA SER A 45 14.28 -4.37 -16.91
C SER A 45 14.54 -5.81 -17.34
N GLU A 46 15.35 -6.54 -16.58
CA GLU A 46 15.60 -7.97 -16.81
C GLU A 46 14.43 -8.85 -16.33
N GLN A 47 13.77 -8.45 -15.24
CA GLN A 47 12.64 -9.16 -14.63
C GLN A 47 11.34 -8.96 -15.41
N PHE A 48 11.16 -7.78 -16.03
CA PHE A 48 9.97 -7.41 -16.77
C PHE A 48 10.31 -7.26 -18.25
N ARG A 49 10.23 -8.39 -18.98
CA ARG A 49 10.55 -8.45 -20.41
C ARG A 49 9.80 -7.40 -21.21
N ASP A 50 10.50 -6.79 -22.17
CA ASP A 50 9.99 -5.72 -23.03
C ASP A 50 9.47 -4.48 -22.28
N MET A 51 9.91 -4.30 -21.02
CA MET A 51 9.62 -3.10 -20.26
C MET A 51 10.91 -2.32 -19.94
N HIS A 52 10.77 -1.02 -19.88
CA HIS A 52 11.82 -0.09 -19.53
C HIS A 52 11.30 0.96 -18.55
N ILE A 53 12.21 1.64 -17.86
CA ILE A 53 11.86 2.72 -16.93
C ILE A 53 11.15 3.83 -17.71
N ASN A 54 9.93 4.17 -17.30
CA ASN A 54 9.16 5.23 -17.91
C ASN A 54 9.78 6.59 -17.57
N SER A 55 9.86 7.52 -18.51
CA SER A 55 10.26 8.89 -18.23
C SER A 55 9.24 9.61 -17.34
N ASP A 56 7.95 9.28 -17.50
CA ASP A 56 6.89 9.71 -16.60
C ASP A 56 6.69 8.70 -15.46
N GLN A 57 7.03 9.13 -14.24
CA GLN A 57 6.88 8.37 -13.01
C GLN A 57 5.54 8.64 -12.29
N SER A 58 4.66 9.44 -12.89
CA SER A 58 3.30 9.63 -12.40
C SER A 58 2.47 8.37 -12.65
N THR A 59 1.78 7.93 -11.60
CA THR A 59 0.76 6.89 -11.68
C THR A 59 -0.64 7.46 -11.68
N GLU A 60 -0.80 8.78 -11.44
CA GLU A 60 -2.11 9.46 -11.26
C GLU A 60 -3.03 8.83 -10.18
N THR A 61 -2.49 7.87 -9.44
CA THR A 61 -3.00 7.29 -8.21
C THR A 61 -1.83 7.08 -7.27
N LEU A 62 -2.10 6.83 -5.99
CA LEU A 62 -1.06 6.82 -4.97
C LEU A 62 -0.27 8.14 -4.97
N VAL A 63 -0.99 9.27 -5.06
CA VAL A 63 -0.41 10.61 -5.13
C VAL A 63 0.33 10.91 -3.82
N GLY A 64 1.57 11.41 -3.94
CA GLY A 64 2.46 11.63 -2.80
C GLY A 64 3.23 10.39 -2.32
N PHE A 65 2.92 9.19 -2.82
CA PHE A 65 3.76 8.02 -2.55
C PHE A 65 5.01 8.04 -3.43
N LYS A 66 6.17 8.27 -2.82
CA LYS A 66 7.44 8.44 -3.56
C LYS A 66 8.14 7.13 -3.86
N SER A 67 8.12 6.17 -2.93
CA SER A 67 8.82 4.89 -3.09
C SER A 67 8.14 3.97 -4.11
N LYS A 68 8.21 4.31 -5.39
CA LYS A 68 7.70 3.50 -6.50
C LYS A 68 8.54 3.72 -7.76
N LEU A 69 8.49 2.77 -8.70
CA LEU A 69 9.09 2.91 -10.01
C LEU A 69 8.09 2.50 -11.09
N VAL A 70 7.83 3.35 -12.06
CA VAL A 70 6.96 3.07 -13.20
C VAL A 70 7.79 2.53 -14.36
N LEU A 71 7.39 1.36 -14.85
CA LEU A 71 7.86 0.77 -16.08
C LEU A 71 6.80 0.94 -17.17
N THR A 72 7.23 1.05 -18.41
CA THR A 72 6.35 1.06 -19.59
C THR A 72 6.81 0.02 -20.60
N SER A 73 5.85 -0.59 -21.30
CA SER A 73 6.15 -1.60 -22.32
C SER A 73 6.59 -0.94 -23.62
N SER A 74 7.56 -1.55 -24.30
CA SER A 74 7.93 -1.23 -25.67
C SER A 74 7.00 -1.88 -26.71
N ARG A 75 6.04 -2.72 -26.28
CA ARG A 75 5.04 -3.33 -27.16
C ARG A 75 3.80 -2.45 -27.27
N GLU A 76 3.14 -2.52 -28.42
CA GLU A 76 1.83 -1.90 -28.63
C GLU A 76 0.69 -2.89 -28.31
N PRO A 77 -0.37 -2.46 -27.60
CA PRO A 77 -0.53 -1.14 -26.99
C PRO A 77 0.40 -0.97 -25.78
N ALA A 78 0.97 0.23 -25.63
CA ALA A 78 1.81 0.57 -24.50
C ALA A 78 1.07 0.31 -23.17
N SER A 79 1.70 -0.42 -22.25
CA SER A 79 1.14 -0.70 -20.93
C SER A 79 2.09 -0.29 -19.83
N ARG A 80 1.56 0.35 -18.78
CA ARG A 80 2.34 0.78 -17.62
C ARG A 80 2.25 -0.23 -16.48
N THR A 81 3.35 -0.43 -15.77
CA THR A 81 3.43 -1.25 -14.56
C THR A 81 4.17 -0.48 -13.48
N VAL A 82 3.57 -0.33 -12.31
CA VAL A 82 4.22 0.27 -11.15
C VAL A 82 4.81 -0.80 -10.24
N LEU A 83 6.08 -0.64 -9.92
CA LEU A 83 6.80 -1.42 -8.93
C LEU A 83 6.70 -0.71 -7.59
N ILE A 84 6.12 -1.40 -6.61
CA ILE A 84 5.91 -0.91 -5.24
C ILE A 84 6.71 -1.80 -4.28
N PRO A 85 7.72 -1.24 -3.61
CA PRO A 85 8.40 -1.84 -2.47
C PRO A 85 7.45 -2.11 -1.28
N GLU A 86 7.42 -3.34 -0.79
CA GLU A 86 6.76 -3.78 0.44
C GLU A 86 7.71 -3.71 1.64
N GLY A 87 7.29 -3.00 2.68
CA GLY A 87 8.06 -2.89 3.92
C GLY A 87 7.52 -1.84 4.88
N ASP A 88 8.40 -1.33 5.73
CA ASP A 88 8.05 -0.33 6.75
C ASP A 88 8.01 1.05 6.12
N VAL A 89 6.81 1.60 6.01
CA VAL A 89 6.60 2.94 5.44
C VAL A 89 6.90 3.99 6.51
N ARG A 90 7.94 4.77 6.31
CA ARG A 90 8.23 5.99 7.07
C ARG A 90 7.49 7.15 6.40
N TYR A 91 6.84 7.97 7.22
CA TYR A 91 6.11 9.14 6.76
C TYR A 91 6.35 10.30 7.74
N GLU A 92 6.52 11.49 7.18
CA GLU A 92 6.61 12.75 7.93
C GLU A 92 5.55 13.71 7.41
N MET A 93 4.73 14.22 8.33
CA MET A 93 3.75 15.26 8.00
C MET A 93 4.48 16.60 7.92
N LYS A 94 4.78 17.07 6.70
CA LYS A 94 5.25 18.43 6.50
C LYS A 94 4.06 19.37 6.49
N THR A 95 4.15 20.46 7.26
CA THR A 95 3.13 21.50 7.30
C THR A 95 3.00 22.10 5.89
N PHE A 96 1.84 21.92 5.26
CA PHE A 96 1.42 22.49 3.96
C PHE A 96 1.95 21.89 2.65
N ASP A 97 2.73 20.80 2.65
CA ASP A 97 3.14 20.19 1.38
C ASP A 97 3.25 18.66 1.47
N HIS A 98 3.02 18.01 0.34
CA HIS A 98 2.83 16.58 0.16
C HIS A 98 3.78 15.73 1.02
N LEU A 99 3.22 14.71 1.66
CA LEU A 99 3.94 13.81 2.56
C LEU A 99 5.15 13.18 1.85
N ASN A 100 6.36 13.42 2.37
CA ASN A 100 7.54 12.66 2.01
C ASN A 100 7.45 11.29 2.67
N LYS A 101 7.35 10.22 1.87
CA LYS A 101 7.27 8.84 2.39
C LYS A 101 8.37 7.98 1.79
N HIS A 102 9.15 7.35 2.67
CA HIS A 102 10.24 6.44 2.33
C HIS A 102 9.99 5.09 3.00
N THR A 103 10.14 3.98 2.27
CA THR A 103 9.93 2.64 2.83
C THR A 103 11.29 1.97 3.07
N THR A 104 11.46 1.23 4.18
CA THR A 104 12.58 0.27 4.34
C THR A 104 12.07 -1.10 3.91
N VAL A 105 12.68 -1.72 2.90
CA VAL A 105 12.00 -2.69 2.02
C VAL A 105 12.74 -4.03 1.98
N THR A 106 11.99 -5.13 1.87
CA THR A 106 12.54 -6.47 1.54
C THR A 106 11.94 -7.14 0.30
N LEU A 107 10.80 -6.66 -0.23
CA LEU A 107 10.10 -7.25 -1.38
C LEU A 107 9.55 -6.18 -2.32
N VAL A 108 9.41 -6.45 -3.62
CA VAL A 108 8.77 -5.55 -4.60
C VAL A 108 7.58 -6.25 -5.23
N GLN A 109 6.44 -5.56 -5.27
CA GLN A 109 5.26 -5.99 -6.02
C GLN A 109 5.11 -5.18 -7.30
N ALA A 110 4.65 -5.85 -8.35
CA ALA A 110 4.28 -5.21 -9.59
C ALA A 110 2.75 -5.10 -9.72
N TYR A 111 2.28 -3.91 -10.05
CA TYR A 111 0.88 -3.65 -10.37
C TYR A 111 0.79 -3.05 -11.77
N LYS A 112 0.09 -3.74 -12.66
CA LYS A 112 -0.25 -3.20 -13.98
C LYS A 112 -1.31 -2.12 -13.82
N LEU A 113 -1.13 -0.99 -14.50
CA LEU A 113 -2.16 0.02 -14.62
C LEU A 113 -3.16 -0.43 -15.70
N ASP A 114 -4.41 -0.62 -15.30
CA ASP A 114 -5.51 -0.95 -16.18
C ASP A 114 -6.26 0.35 -16.51
N ASP A 115 -5.83 1.03 -17.58
CA ASP A 115 -6.38 2.33 -17.97
C ASP A 115 -7.86 2.25 -18.38
N LEU A 116 -8.36 1.07 -18.76
CA LEU A 116 -9.77 0.87 -19.13
C LEU A 116 -10.69 0.91 -17.90
N LEU A 117 -10.27 0.26 -16.82
CA LEU A 117 -11.05 0.13 -15.59
C LEU A 117 -10.61 1.10 -14.48
N GLY A 118 -9.53 1.86 -14.69
CA GLY A 118 -8.99 2.79 -13.70
C GLY A 118 -8.57 2.08 -12.41
N ARG A 119 -7.75 1.02 -12.51
CA ARG A 119 -7.35 0.23 -11.34
C ARG A 119 -5.94 -0.34 -11.43
N LEU A 120 -5.37 -0.62 -10.26
CA LEU A 120 -4.09 -1.33 -10.13
C LEU A 120 -4.33 -2.84 -10.08
N VAL A 121 -3.87 -3.55 -11.12
CA VAL A 121 -4.00 -5.00 -11.23
C VAL A 121 -2.66 -5.64 -10.92
N GLY A 122 -2.54 -6.26 -9.74
CA GLY A 122 -1.32 -6.95 -9.33
C GLY A 122 -1.59 -8.32 -8.74
N SER A 123 -0.72 -8.71 -7.81
CA SER A 123 -0.75 -9.99 -7.12
C SER A 123 -2.12 -10.37 -6.57
N THR A 124 -2.45 -11.65 -6.66
CA THR A 124 -3.63 -12.26 -6.02
C THR A 124 -3.38 -12.64 -4.56
N ARG A 125 -2.16 -12.39 -4.05
CA ARG A 125 -1.82 -12.62 -2.64
C ARG A 125 -2.54 -11.61 -1.75
N THR A 126 -3.14 -12.12 -0.68
CA THR A 126 -3.85 -11.30 0.32
C THR A 126 -2.95 -10.25 0.95
N GLU A 127 -1.71 -10.61 1.32
CA GLU A 127 -0.71 -9.66 1.88
C GLU A 127 -0.50 -8.43 0.98
N SER A 128 -0.29 -8.65 -0.32
CA SER A 128 -0.05 -7.55 -1.26
C SER A 128 -1.27 -6.67 -1.45
N ARG A 129 -2.47 -7.26 -1.44
CA ARG A 129 -3.73 -6.49 -1.46
C ARG A 129 -3.94 -5.68 -0.19
N LEU A 130 -3.68 -6.27 0.97
CA LEU A 130 -3.73 -5.57 2.26
C LEU A 130 -2.71 -4.41 2.28
N TYR A 131 -1.50 -4.65 1.79
CA TYR A 131 -0.46 -3.61 1.74
C TYR A 131 -0.86 -2.47 0.80
N LEU A 132 -1.41 -2.77 -0.37
CA LEU A 132 -1.92 -1.75 -1.29
C LEU A 132 -3.07 -0.94 -0.64
N ALA A 133 -4.00 -1.60 0.04
CA ALA A 133 -5.07 -0.93 0.79
C ALA A 133 -4.50 -0.01 1.88
N TYR A 134 -3.50 -0.49 2.64
CA TYR A 134 -2.80 0.31 3.64
C TYR A 134 -2.17 1.55 3.01
N LEU A 135 -1.50 1.42 1.87
CA LEU A 135 -0.90 2.57 1.18
C LEU A 135 -1.97 3.60 0.80
N HIS A 136 -3.02 3.21 0.07
CA HIS A 136 -4.10 4.13 -0.33
C HIS A 136 -4.72 4.85 0.88
N GLY A 137 -5.02 4.12 1.96
CA GLY A 137 -5.56 4.72 3.18
C GLY A 137 -4.58 5.71 3.80
N LEU A 138 -3.32 5.32 3.95
CA LEU A 138 -2.26 6.12 4.56
C LEU A 138 -1.97 7.43 3.80
N ILE A 139 -2.10 7.44 2.48
CA ILE A 139 -1.85 8.63 1.64
C ILE A 139 -3.12 9.33 1.19
N SER A 140 -4.28 8.95 1.73
CA SER A 140 -5.57 9.52 1.32
C SER A 140 -5.61 11.05 1.51
N PHE A 141 -6.27 11.70 0.57
CA PHE A 141 -6.53 13.13 0.55
C PHE A 141 -8.01 13.40 0.25
N CYS A 142 -8.43 14.67 0.37
CA CYS A 142 -9.84 15.03 0.13
C CYS A 142 -10.23 14.99 -1.35
N LEU A 143 -9.26 15.02 -2.27
CA LEU A 143 -9.49 14.91 -3.70
C LEU A 143 -9.34 13.44 -4.15
N PRO A 144 -10.22 12.96 -5.05
CA PRO A 144 -10.02 11.68 -5.70
C PRO A 144 -8.71 11.62 -6.47
N ASP A 145 -8.06 10.46 -6.44
CA ASP A 145 -6.92 10.16 -7.30
C ASP A 145 -7.39 10.18 -8.77
N PRO A 146 -6.74 10.96 -9.67
CA PRO A 146 -7.19 11.12 -11.06
C PRO A 146 -7.33 9.81 -11.86
N PHE A 147 -6.47 8.83 -11.60
CA PHE A 147 -6.46 7.55 -12.34
C PHE A 147 -7.60 6.61 -11.95
N ILE A 148 -7.89 6.52 -10.64
CA ILE A 148 -8.91 5.60 -10.10
C ILE A 148 -10.27 6.27 -9.88
N GLY A 149 -10.32 7.60 -9.89
CA GLY A 149 -11.55 8.39 -9.68
C GLY A 149 -12.13 8.28 -8.26
N ARG A 150 -11.33 7.83 -7.29
CA ARG A 150 -11.71 7.60 -5.89
C ARG A 150 -10.67 8.17 -4.95
N THR A 151 -11.07 8.54 -3.74
CA THR A 151 -10.12 8.90 -2.67
C THR A 151 -9.35 7.66 -2.20
N GLY A 152 -8.20 7.89 -1.55
CA GLY A 152 -7.41 6.80 -0.98
C GLY A 152 -8.17 5.97 0.06
N ILE A 153 -9.04 6.59 0.87
CA ILE A 153 -9.92 5.86 1.80
C ILE A 153 -10.90 4.96 1.06
N GLU A 154 -11.58 5.48 0.03
CA GLU A 154 -12.57 4.71 -0.73
C GLU A 154 -11.93 3.51 -1.40
N GLU A 155 -10.78 3.70 -2.04
CA GLU A 155 -10.05 2.62 -2.71
C GLU A 155 -9.53 1.59 -1.70
N ALA A 156 -8.97 2.03 -0.57
CA ALA A 156 -8.51 1.13 0.48
C ALA A 156 -9.67 0.27 1.01
N LEU A 157 -10.84 0.86 1.27
CA LEU A 157 -12.02 0.14 1.73
C LEU A 157 -12.59 -0.79 0.65
N ASP A 158 -12.53 -0.41 -0.62
CA ASP A 158 -12.92 -1.28 -1.74
C ASP A 158 -12.03 -2.53 -1.81
N ILE A 159 -10.71 -2.35 -1.72
CA ILE A 159 -9.74 -3.46 -1.67
C ILE A 159 -10.01 -4.37 -0.47
N LEU A 160 -10.23 -3.81 0.72
CA LEU A 160 -10.56 -4.58 1.93
C LEU A 160 -11.90 -5.33 1.78
N ARG A 161 -12.81 -4.82 0.95
CA ARG A 161 -14.09 -5.46 0.63
C ARG A 161 -14.03 -6.43 -0.54
N SER A 162 -12.90 -6.51 -1.23
CA SER A 162 -12.71 -7.42 -2.36
C SER A 162 -12.75 -8.89 -1.92
N ALA A 163 -13.08 -9.78 -2.86
CA ALA A 163 -13.13 -11.22 -2.59
C ALA A 163 -11.77 -11.78 -2.12
N VAL A 164 -10.66 -11.28 -2.67
CA VAL A 164 -9.30 -11.74 -2.32
C VAL A 164 -8.98 -11.53 -0.83
N VAL A 165 -9.56 -10.49 -0.22
CA VAL A 165 -9.38 -10.18 1.21
C VAL A 165 -10.50 -10.78 2.07
N ARG A 166 -11.74 -10.81 1.57
CA ARG A 166 -12.92 -11.22 2.34
C ARG A 166 -13.20 -12.71 2.41
N ILE A 167 -12.63 -13.51 1.49
CA ILE A 167 -12.79 -14.96 1.53
C ILE A 167 -12.10 -15.47 2.80
N PRO A 168 -12.82 -16.22 3.67
CA PRO A 168 -12.22 -16.82 4.84
C PRO A 168 -10.99 -17.63 4.44
N SER A 169 -9.85 -17.27 5.00
CA SER A 169 -8.57 -17.93 4.75
C SER A 169 -7.67 -17.83 5.97
N ILE A 170 -6.68 -18.71 6.04
CA ILE A 170 -5.62 -18.61 7.04
C ILE A 170 -4.67 -17.51 6.61
N LEU A 171 -4.59 -16.48 7.45
CA LEU A 171 -3.74 -15.32 7.23
C LEU A 171 -2.36 -15.57 7.82
N THR A 172 -1.34 -15.01 7.18
CA THR A 172 0.04 -15.06 7.66
C THR A 172 0.28 -13.99 8.71
N GLU A 173 1.37 -14.13 9.48
CA GLU A 173 1.85 -13.09 10.41
C GLU A 173 2.07 -11.72 9.73
N ILE A 174 2.53 -11.74 8.47
CA ILE A 174 2.69 -10.53 7.65
C ILE A 174 1.31 -9.88 7.41
N SER A 175 0.29 -10.68 7.09
CA SER A 175 -1.07 -10.19 6.89
C SER A 175 -1.62 -9.55 8.16
N TYR A 176 -1.44 -10.19 9.32
CA TYR A 176 -1.85 -9.61 10.61
C TYR A 176 -1.12 -8.31 10.92
N THR A 177 0.19 -8.25 10.66
CA THR A 177 0.98 -7.03 10.83
C THR A 177 0.45 -5.89 9.96
N ILE A 178 0.05 -6.17 8.72
CA ILE A 178 -0.54 -5.15 7.84
C ILE A 178 -1.94 -4.76 8.32
N LEU A 179 -2.76 -5.71 8.79
CA LEU A 179 -4.09 -5.41 9.35
C LEU A 179 -3.98 -4.48 10.57
N GLU A 180 -3.03 -4.70 11.47
CA GLU A 180 -2.78 -3.79 12.59
C GLU A 180 -2.35 -2.39 12.14
N ARG A 181 -1.55 -2.29 11.06
CA ARG A 181 -1.23 -0.98 10.45
C ARG A 181 -2.48 -0.29 9.89
N ILE A 182 -3.39 -1.06 9.28
CA ILE A 182 -4.67 -0.53 8.80
C ILE A 182 -5.56 -0.08 9.97
N VAL A 183 -5.60 -0.83 11.08
CA VAL A 183 -6.28 -0.40 12.31
C VAL A 183 -5.71 0.92 12.82
N SER A 184 -4.39 1.11 12.76
CA SER A 184 -3.74 2.37 13.17
C SER A 184 -4.14 3.59 12.32
N LEU A 185 -4.74 3.38 11.14
CA LEU A 185 -5.36 4.44 10.34
C LEU A 185 -6.77 4.82 10.81
N SER A 186 -7.29 4.21 11.87
CA SER A 186 -8.59 4.58 12.44
C SER A 186 -8.42 5.46 13.68
N LEU A 187 -9.46 6.22 14.00
CA LEU A 187 -9.47 7.03 15.22
C LEU A 187 -9.62 6.13 16.44
N THR A 188 -9.09 6.59 17.57
CA THR A 188 -9.33 5.96 18.87
C THR A 188 -10.59 6.57 19.47
N ARG A 189 -11.56 5.72 19.83
CA ARG A 189 -12.85 6.11 20.43
C ARG A 189 -13.03 5.41 21.76
N SER A 190 -13.16 6.21 22.82
CA SER A 190 -13.32 5.73 24.18
C SER A 190 -14.40 6.52 24.93
N PHE A 191 -14.75 6.05 26.13
CA PHE A 191 -15.66 6.74 27.03
C PHE A 191 -14.90 7.54 28.08
N TYR A 192 -15.44 8.70 28.43
CA TYR A 192 -14.99 9.49 29.56
C TYR A 192 -16.16 9.87 30.49
N PRO A 193 -15.96 9.79 31.81
CA PRO A 193 -14.97 8.95 32.47
C PRO A 193 -15.17 7.47 32.09
N LYS A 194 -14.09 6.67 32.02
CA LYS A 194 -14.12 5.29 31.49
C LYS A 194 -15.21 4.40 32.10
N LYS A 195 -15.48 4.57 33.40
CA LYS A 195 -16.45 3.76 34.15
C LYS A 195 -17.90 4.21 33.94
N GLU A 196 -18.14 5.51 33.93
CA GLU A 196 -19.48 6.10 33.94
C GLU A 196 -20.04 6.29 32.53
N LYS A 197 -19.17 6.30 31.50
CA LYS A 197 -19.56 6.37 30.09
C LYS A 197 -20.44 7.58 29.74
N LEU A 198 -20.19 8.71 30.41
CA LEU A 198 -21.00 9.93 30.29
C LEU A 198 -20.82 10.63 28.93
N MET A 199 -19.61 10.62 28.39
CA MET A 199 -19.30 11.25 27.11
C MET A 199 -18.33 10.41 26.28
N GLN A 200 -18.30 10.69 24.97
CA GLN A 200 -17.34 10.08 24.04
C GLN A 200 -16.11 10.97 23.91
N VAL A 201 -14.94 10.33 23.92
CA VAL A 201 -13.65 10.95 23.58
C VAL A 201 -13.17 10.37 22.25
N ILE A 202 -12.62 11.24 21.40
CA ILE A 202 -12.02 10.91 20.12
C ILE A 202 -10.58 11.38 20.17
N GLU A 203 -9.65 10.48 19.94
CA GLU A 203 -8.23 10.81 19.83
C GLU A 203 -7.77 10.62 18.38
N TRP A 204 -7.22 11.69 17.82
CA TRP A 204 -6.61 11.68 16.49
C TRP A 204 -5.12 11.43 16.64
N SER A 205 -4.56 10.62 15.74
CA SER A 205 -3.13 10.45 15.63
C SER A 205 -2.50 11.74 15.10
N SER A 206 -1.57 12.32 15.85
CA SER A 206 -0.80 13.50 15.42
C SER A 206 0.19 13.21 14.29
N ARG A 207 0.44 11.93 13.99
CA ARG A 207 1.37 11.48 12.95
C ARG A 207 0.71 11.38 11.58
N LEU A 208 -0.61 11.24 11.54
CA LEU A 208 -1.38 10.98 10.33
C LEU A 208 -2.14 12.24 9.88
N SER A 209 -2.35 12.37 8.56
CA SER A 209 -3.29 13.36 8.04
C SER A 209 -4.69 13.08 8.56
N TYR A 210 -5.47 14.14 8.85
CA TYR A 210 -6.88 14.01 9.18
C TYR A 210 -7.68 13.29 8.09
N MET A 211 -7.25 13.42 6.83
CA MET A 211 -7.92 12.81 5.66
C MET A 211 -7.56 11.33 5.48
N SER A 212 -6.61 10.81 6.24
CA SER A 212 -6.21 9.39 6.24
C SER A 212 -6.82 8.61 7.41
N GLN A 213 -7.46 9.30 8.36
CA GLN A 213 -7.98 8.70 9.58
C GLN A 213 -9.48 8.39 9.46
N ASN A 214 -9.86 7.11 9.48
CA ASN A 214 -11.26 6.69 9.30
C ASN A 214 -11.65 5.44 10.12
N ASP A 215 -12.78 5.50 10.82
CA ASP A 215 -13.31 4.41 11.64
C ASP A 215 -13.64 3.13 10.86
N ARG A 216 -13.97 3.27 9.58
CA ARG A 216 -14.33 2.14 8.71
C ARG A 216 -13.16 1.16 8.56
N PHE A 217 -11.91 1.59 8.74
CA PHE A 217 -10.74 0.70 8.73
C PHE A 217 -10.79 -0.31 9.89
N TYR A 218 -11.02 0.16 11.12
CA TYR A 218 -11.13 -0.73 12.28
C TYR A 218 -12.26 -1.73 12.12
N LYS A 219 -13.44 -1.27 11.70
CA LYS A 219 -14.59 -2.16 11.45
C LYS A 219 -14.27 -3.19 10.36
N ALA A 220 -13.65 -2.78 9.25
CA ALA A 220 -13.29 -3.69 8.16
C ALA A 220 -12.31 -4.77 8.61
N VAL A 221 -11.29 -4.42 9.43
CA VAL A 221 -10.34 -5.40 9.97
C VAL A 221 -11.02 -6.38 10.93
N LEU A 222 -11.90 -5.91 11.81
CA LEU A 222 -12.69 -6.78 12.69
C LEU A 222 -13.53 -7.78 11.90
N ASP A 223 -14.19 -7.32 10.83
CA ASP A 223 -15.01 -8.19 9.97
C ASP A 223 -14.16 -9.24 9.23
N ILE A 224 -12.92 -8.90 8.83
CA ILE A 224 -11.96 -9.85 8.24
C ILE A 224 -11.55 -10.90 9.27
N LEU A 225 -11.13 -10.48 10.48
CA LEU A 225 -10.70 -11.40 11.54
C LEU A 225 -11.83 -12.31 12.01
N ALA A 226 -13.07 -11.79 12.11
CA ALA A 226 -14.24 -12.60 12.44
C ALA A 226 -14.46 -13.75 11.44
N ARG A 227 -14.31 -13.48 10.14
CA ARG A 227 -14.41 -14.50 9.09
C ARG A 227 -13.29 -15.53 9.15
N CYS A 228 -12.06 -15.11 9.46
CA CYS A 228 -10.97 -16.06 9.69
C CYS A 228 -11.29 -17.01 10.85
N ARG A 229 -11.91 -16.51 11.93
CA ARG A 229 -12.34 -17.34 13.07
C ARG A 229 -13.40 -18.38 12.69
N GLU A 230 -14.30 -18.08 11.76
CA GLU A 230 -15.33 -19.01 11.29
C GLU A 230 -14.75 -20.32 10.73
N ILE A 231 -13.53 -20.28 10.19
CA ILE A 231 -12.85 -21.45 9.61
C ILE A 231 -11.73 -22.01 10.50
N CYS A 232 -11.46 -21.43 11.67
CA CYS A 232 -10.38 -21.88 12.57
C CYS A 232 -10.50 -23.36 12.94
N PHE A 233 -11.72 -23.91 13.02
CA PHE A 233 -11.94 -25.32 13.32
C PHE A 233 -11.31 -26.27 12.28
N LEU A 234 -11.10 -25.80 11.04
CA LEU A 234 -10.42 -26.55 9.99
C LEU A 234 -8.89 -26.52 10.14
N TYR A 235 -8.36 -25.61 10.97
CA TYR A 235 -6.93 -25.36 11.13
C TYR A 235 -6.54 -25.25 12.62
N PRO A 236 -6.56 -26.35 13.39
CA PRO A 236 -6.39 -26.33 14.86
C PRO A 236 -5.04 -25.81 15.36
N LYS A 237 -4.02 -25.72 14.48
CA LYS A 237 -2.69 -25.20 14.81
C LYS A 237 -2.56 -23.70 14.56
N HIS A 238 -3.61 -23.06 14.04
CA HIS A 238 -3.59 -21.67 13.66
C HIS A 238 -4.56 -20.87 14.52
N GLU A 239 -4.03 -19.98 15.33
CA GLU A 239 -4.82 -19.06 16.14
C GLU A 239 -5.00 -17.75 15.37
N VAL A 240 -6.22 -17.21 15.37
CA VAL A 240 -6.47 -15.87 14.86
C VAL A 240 -6.24 -14.91 16.03
N PRO A 241 -5.30 -13.96 15.93
CA PRO A 241 -5.05 -13.00 16.99
C PRO A 241 -6.30 -12.17 17.25
N ASP A 242 -6.49 -11.82 18.51
CA ASP A 242 -7.46 -10.79 18.85
C ASP A 242 -6.98 -9.45 18.31
N SER A 243 -7.91 -8.69 17.73
CA SER A 243 -7.64 -7.33 17.29
C SER A 243 -7.21 -6.50 18.50
N SER A 244 -6.27 -5.58 18.30
CA SER A 244 -5.98 -4.56 19.30
C SER A 244 -7.26 -3.88 19.82
N ASP A 245 -7.34 -3.62 21.13
CA ASP A 245 -8.40 -2.83 21.80
C ASP A 245 -8.30 -1.35 21.40
N HIS A 246 -8.26 -1.08 20.09
CA HIS A 246 -8.00 0.22 19.50
C HIS A 246 -9.16 1.19 19.75
N SER A 247 -10.40 0.67 19.70
CA SER A 247 -11.60 1.48 19.87
C SER A 247 -12.77 0.65 20.40
N ILE A 248 -13.67 1.32 21.13
CA ILE A 248 -14.93 0.72 21.56
C ILE A 248 -15.86 0.60 20.33
N LEU A 249 -16.15 -0.64 19.92
CA LEU A 249 -16.87 -0.95 18.68
C LEU A 249 -18.21 -0.21 18.53
N HIS A 250 -19.03 -0.16 19.59
CA HIS A 250 -20.31 0.55 19.54
C HIS A 250 -20.15 2.05 19.23
N LEU A 251 -19.06 2.70 19.68
CA LEU A 251 -18.79 4.11 19.37
C LEU A 251 -18.36 4.29 17.92
N VAL A 252 -17.59 3.32 17.39
CA VAL A 252 -17.17 3.26 15.98
C VAL A 252 -18.39 3.09 15.07
N GLU A 253 -19.26 2.12 15.34
CA GLU A 253 -20.46 1.86 14.54
C GLU A 253 -21.43 3.05 14.55
N ARG A 254 -21.58 3.71 15.70
CA ARG A 254 -22.35 4.94 15.82
C ARG A 254 -21.76 6.08 14.97
N ALA A 255 -20.43 6.21 14.92
CA ALA A 255 -19.77 7.23 14.11
C ALA A 255 -19.92 6.95 12.62
N ILE A 256 -19.72 5.69 12.18
CA ILE A 256 -19.88 5.26 10.79
C ILE A 256 -21.30 5.55 10.29
N THR A 257 -22.32 5.25 11.09
CA THR A 257 -23.74 5.49 10.74
C THR A 257 -24.09 6.98 10.62
N ARG A 258 -23.36 7.85 11.31
CA ARG A 258 -23.59 9.30 11.31
C ARG A 258 -22.77 10.06 10.26
N ALA A 259 -21.74 9.43 9.70
CA ALA A 259 -20.93 10.04 8.66
C ALA A 259 -21.75 10.12 7.35
N PRO A 260 -21.79 11.27 6.67
CA PRO A 260 -22.36 11.34 5.32
C PRO A 260 -21.59 10.38 4.40
N ILE A 261 -22.32 9.79 3.44
CA ILE A 261 -21.78 8.84 2.45
C ILE A 261 -20.72 9.54 1.61
#